data_AF-A0ABD1C3H9-F1
#
_entry.id   AF-A0ABD1C3H9-F1
#
_cell.length_a   1.000
_cell.length_b   1.000
_cell.length_c   1.000
_cell.angle_alpha   90.00
_cell.angle_beta   90.00
_cell.angle_gamma   90.00
#
_symmetry.space_group_name_H-M   'P 1'
#
loop_
_entity.id
_entity.type
_entity.pdbx_description
1 polymer ?
#
loop_
_entity_poly.entity_id
_entity_poly.type
_entity_poly.pdbx_seq_one_letter_code
_entity_poly.pdbx_strand_id
1 'polypeptide(L)'
;MKSMSTDSSSFSAYELASPSGTGRAKSRSIGSDSSTGQRDVTIVVLLLTIIALSCLLVYKSVDKPLQEMLPQWKTNLYSQNQTSLKTIQQTKPVSELERVLMNAAMEDNTVIITALNYAWTAPNSTFDLFLESFQTGLGTKKLLKHVIAVCLDSKAYDRCLQVHSHCYLINATDSDELSGKKLFMSPGYLKLIWRRMDLLKEVLSFGYNFLFTDADILWLRDPFPRFFPEIDFQISCDLYNGKPSDKNNHINSGFTYVKANNKTRIFYEYWCNSSERFPNRHDQDVFNSIKNEPFVLELGITMRF
;
A
#
# COMPACT_ATOMS: atom_id res chain seq x y z
N MET A 1 -30.47 47.03 -37.77
CA MET A 1 -31.45 46.26 -36.97
C MET A 1 -30.69 45.22 -36.15
N LYS A 2 -30.79 45.30 -34.81
CA LYS A 2 -30.34 44.36 -33.74
C LYS A 2 -28.84 44.02 -33.73
N SER A 3 -27.99 44.66 -32.90
CA SER A 3 -27.83 44.59 -31.43
C SER A 3 -27.44 43.19 -30.90
N MET A 4 -26.16 43.01 -30.55
CA MET A 4 -25.69 42.01 -29.58
C MET A 4 -24.89 42.75 -28.51
N SER A 5 -25.33 42.58 -27.28
CA SER A 5 -24.84 43.17 -26.04
C SER A 5 -23.66 42.39 -25.47
N THR A 6 -22.67 43.13 -25.00
CA THR A 6 -21.55 42.69 -24.16
C THR A 6 -21.93 42.80 -22.69
N ASP A 7 -21.83 41.71 -21.93
CA ASP A 7 -21.94 41.74 -20.47
C ASP A 7 -20.55 41.67 -19.83
N SER A 8 -20.17 42.76 -19.17
CA SER A 8 -19.06 42.89 -18.25
C SER A 8 -19.61 43.07 -16.83
N SER A 9 -19.34 42.13 -15.93
CA SER A 9 -19.76 42.22 -14.52
C SER A 9 -18.73 43.00 -13.69
N SER A 10 -19.16 44.17 -13.19
CA SER A 10 -18.42 45.01 -12.25
C SER A 10 -18.86 44.73 -10.81
N PHE A 11 -17.89 44.52 -9.92
CA PHE A 11 -18.04 44.52 -8.46
C PHE A 11 -18.39 45.93 -7.96
N SER A 12 -19.40 46.07 -7.09
CA SER A 12 -19.68 47.32 -6.37
C SER A 12 -19.58 47.09 -4.86
N ALA A 13 -18.76 47.93 -4.23
CA ALA A 13 -18.67 48.12 -2.79
C ALA A 13 -19.93 48.79 -2.25
N TYR A 14 -20.27 48.51 -0.99
CA TYR A 14 -21.34 49.19 -0.25
C TYR A 14 -20.72 50.04 0.85
N GLU A 15 -20.96 51.35 0.76
CA GLU A 15 -20.57 52.38 1.71
C GLU A 15 -21.74 52.70 2.65
N LEU A 16 -21.43 52.96 3.92
CA LEU A 16 -22.34 53.17 5.03
C LEU A 16 -22.98 54.57 4.99
N ALA A 17 -24.29 54.66 5.24
CA ALA A 17 -24.94 55.92 5.61
C ALA A 17 -25.81 55.73 6.86
N SER A 18 -25.55 56.58 7.87
CA SER A 18 -26.30 56.72 9.11
C SER A 18 -27.63 57.48 8.91
N PRO A 19 -28.54 57.41 9.89
CA PRO A 19 -29.36 58.57 10.23
C PRO A 19 -29.31 58.92 11.72
N SER A 20 -29.19 60.23 11.97
CA SER A 20 -29.37 60.93 13.23
C SER A 20 -30.84 61.00 13.66
N GLY A 21 -31.13 60.91 14.98
CA GLY A 21 -32.45 61.24 15.53
C GLY A 21 -32.55 61.05 17.05
N THR A 22 -32.76 62.15 17.76
CA THR A 22 -32.73 62.35 19.22
C THR A 22 -33.92 61.78 20.00
N GLY A 23 -33.68 61.27 21.22
CA GLY A 23 -34.75 60.93 22.19
C GLY A 23 -34.20 60.74 23.62
N ARG A 24 -34.75 61.50 24.58
CA ARG A 24 -34.27 61.72 25.95
C ARG A 24 -34.64 60.58 26.92
N ALA A 25 -33.80 60.43 27.94
CA ALA A 25 -33.71 59.39 28.97
C ALA A 25 -35.00 58.94 29.69
N LYS A 26 -35.05 57.63 30.03
CA LYS A 26 -35.66 57.12 31.26
C LYS A 26 -34.67 56.18 31.95
N SER A 27 -34.24 56.59 33.14
CA SER A 27 -33.48 55.78 34.09
C SER A 27 -34.31 54.57 34.53
N ARG A 28 -33.75 53.36 34.39
CA ARG A 28 -34.17 52.17 35.14
C ARG A 28 -32.94 51.62 35.85
N SER A 29 -33.11 51.49 37.17
CA SER A 29 -32.12 51.01 38.13
C SER A 29 -31.55 49.66 37.74
N ILE A 30 -30.22 49.58 37.72
CA ILE A 30 -29.46 48.33 37.69
C ILE A 30 -29.64 47.66 39.06
N GLY A 31 -30.48 46.65 39.11
CA GLY A 31 -30.42 45.62 40.15
C GLY A 31 -29.35 44.61 39.76
N SER A 32 -28.32 44.50 40.57
CA SER A 32 -27.24 43.54 40.43
C SER A 32 -27.75 42.12 40.71
N ASP A 33 -27.94 41.31 39.67
CA ASP A 33 -28.02 39.85 39.80
C ASP A 33 -26.71 39.22 39.30
N SER A 34 -25.69 39.27 40.16
CA SER A 34 -24.40 38.62 39.95
C SER A 34 -24.44 37.09 40.13
N SER A 35 -25.58 36.52 40.51
CA SER A 35 -25.70 35.10 40.87
C SER A 35 -26.02 34.16 39.70
N THR A 36 -26.62 34.67 38.63
CA THR A 36 -27.10 33.86 37.48
C THR A 36 -25.98 33.56 36.48
N GLY A 37 -25.18 34.57 36.13
CA GLY A 37 -24.07 34.39 35.18
C GLY A 37 -22.91 33.54 35.70
N GLN A 38 -22.66 33.53 37.02
CA GLN A 38 -21.65 32.66 37.62
C GLN A 38 -22.02 31.18 37.56
N ARG A 39 -23.31 30.85 37.71
CA ARG A 39 -23.78 29.46 37.61
C ARG A 39 -23.66 28.92 36.18
N ASP A 40 -24.02 29.72 35.18
CA ASP A 40 -23.92 29.32 33.77
C ASP A 40 -22.47 29.14 33.33
N VAL A 41 -21.56 30.02 33.75
CA VAL A 41 -20.12 29.89 33.48
C VAL A 41 -19.55 28.65 34.20
N THR A 42 -19.97 28.38 35.43
CA THR A 42 -19.52 27.19 36.17
C THR A 42 -19.97 25.89 35.49
N ILE A 43 -21.20 25.85 34.96
CA ILE A 43 -21.72 24.71 34.21
C ILE A 43 -20.94 24.50 32.92
N VAL A 44 -20.65 25.56 32.16
CA VAL A 44 -19.87 25.48 30.91
C VAL A 44 -18.45 24.98 31.18
N VAL A 45 -17.79 25.48 32.22
CA VAL A 45 -16.45 25.02 32.60
C VAL A 45 -16.47 23.55 33.01
N LEU A 46 -17.46 23.12 33.80
CA LEU A 46 -17.63 21.71 34.17
C LEU A 46 -17.80 20.81 32.93
N LEU A 47 -18.66 21.19 31.99
CA LEU A 47 -18.85 20.42 30.75
C LEU A 47 -17.57 20.32 29.93
N LEU A 48 -16.82 21.41 29.75
CA LEU A 48 -15.55 21.41 29.02
C LEU A 48 -14.49 20.54 29.73
N THR A 49 -14.42 20.58 31.06
CA THR A 49 -13.48 19.73 31.82
C THR A 49 -13.83 18.24 31.70
N ILE A 50 -15.13 17.88 31.74
CA ILE A 50 -15.59 16.51 31.55
C ILE A 50 -15.26 16.01 30.14
N ILE A 51 -15.49 16.83 29.11
CA ILE A 51 -15.15 16.48 27.73
C ILE A 51 -13.65 16.28 27.59
N ALA A 52 -12.82 17.20 28.13
CA ALA A 52 -11.37 17.09 28.08
C ALA A 52 -10.85 15.83 28.79
N LEU A 53 -11.37 15.52 29.98
CA LEU A 53 -11.03 14.30 30.72
C LEU A 53 -11.45 13.03 29.97
N SER A 54 -12.62 13.05 29.33
CA SER A 54 -13.12 11.94 28.51
C SER A 54 -12.23 11.71 27.30
N CYS A 55 -11.84 12.78 26.60
CA CYS A 55 -10.88 12.70 25.50
C CYS A 55 -9.52 12.19 25.96
N LEU A 56 -9.05 12.59 27.15
CA LEU A 56 -7.78 12.12 27.70
C LEU A 56 -7.80 10.64 28.09
N LEU A 57 -8.94 10.14 28.58
CA LEU A 57 -9.15 8.72 28.89
C LEU A 57 -9.19 7.87 27.62
N VAL A 58 -9.89 8.33 26.59
CA VAL A 58 -9.90 7.67 25.27
C VAL A 58 -8.52 7.70 24.63
N TYR A 59 -7.81 8.83 24.69
CA TYR A 59 -6.43 8.92 24.20
C TYR A 59 -5.50 7.93 24.91
N LYS A 60 -5.59 7.82 26.24
CA LYS A 60 -4.81 6.85 27.03
C LYS A 60 -5.23 5.40 26.83
N SER A 61 -6.46 5.12 26.40
CA SER A 61 -6.91 3.75 26.10
C SER A 61 -6.50 3.28 24.71
N VAL A 62 -6.27 4.20 23.77
CA VAL A 62 -5.77 3.89 22.41
C VAL A 62 -4.31 3.42 22.45
N ASP A 63 -3.52 3.80 23.45
CA ASP A 63 -2.11 3.41 23.62
C ASP A 63 -1.87 2.13 24.46
N LYS A 64 -2.94 1.41 24.85
CA LYS A 64 -2.80 0.12 25.55
C LYS A 64 -3.55 -0.99 24.79
N PRO A 65 -2.84 -1.91 24.11
CA PRO A 65 -3.48 -3.12 23.60
C PRO A 65 -3.99 -3.94 24.79
N LEU A 66 -5.29 -4.24 24.79
CA LEU A 66 -5.94 -5.22 25.67
C LEU A 66 -5.40 -6.63 25.33
N GLN A 67 -4.22 -6.96 25.83
CA GLN A 67 -3.64 -8.31 25.76
C GLN A 67 -3.03 -8.77 27.09
N GLU A 68 -3.53 -8.27 28.22
CA GLU A 68 -3.11 -8.73 29.57
C GLU A 68 -4.27 -9.12 30.50
N MET A 69 -5.45 -9.45 29.98
CA MET A 69 -6.54 -9.95 30.82
C MET A 69 -7.22 -11.18 30.24
N LEU A 70 -6.51 -12.31 30.23
CA LEU A 70 -7.14 -13.63 30.25
C LEU A 70 -6.44 -14.51 31.31
N PRO A 71 -7.20 -15.20 32.18
CA PRO A 71 -6.65 -15.95 33.29
C PRO A 71 -5.92 -17.23 32.83
N GLN A 72 -4.73 -17.44 33.41
CA GLN A 72 -3.97 -18.69 33.35
C GLN A 72 -4.79 -19.83 33.96
N TRP A 73 -5.46 -20.61 33.11
CA TRP A 73 -6.00 -21.90 33.50
C TRP A 73 -4.90 -22.95 33.35
N LYS A 74 -4.44 -23.44 34.51
CA LYS A 74 -3.53 -24.58 34.65
C LYS A 74 -4.15 -25.82 34.02
N THR A 75 -3.48 -26.41 33.04
CA THR A 75 -3.63 -27.82 32.71
C THR A 75 -2.31 -28.53 32.94
N ASN A 76 -2.14 -29.00 34.17
CA ASN A 76 -1.25 -30.12 34.44
C ASN A 76 -1.92 -31.38 33.86
N LEU A 77 -1.56 -31.72 32.61
CA LEU A 77 -1.66 -33.09 32.14
C LEU A 77 -0.37 -33.41 31.38
N TYR A 78 0.61 -33.86 32.15
CA TYR A 78 1.82 -34.50 31.66
C TYR A 78 1.40 -35.74 30.84
N SER A 79 1.35 -35.61 29.52
CA SER A 79 1.53 -36.73 28.61
C SER A 79 2.98 -36.70 28.19
N GLN A 80 3.81 -37.52 28.82
CA GLN A 80 5.09 -37.90 28.24
C GLN A 80 4.80 -38.67 26.96
N ASN A 81 4.94 -38.02 25.82
CA ASN A 81 5.18 -38.70 24.55
C ASN A 81 6.11 -37.84 23.71
N GLN A 82 7.39 -38.23 23.77
CA GLN A 82 8.45 -38.00 22.79
C GLN A 82 8.29 -36.76 21.90
N THR A 83 8.85 -35.64 22.34
CA THR A 83 9.38 -34.64 21.42
C THR A 83 10.54 -35.27 20.64
N SER A 84 10.20 -35.95 19.55
CA SER A 84 11.05 -35.94 18.37
C SER A 84 11.30 -34.47 18.04
N LEU A 85 12.45 -33.95 18.43
CA LEU A 85 13.06 -32.80 17.78
C LEU A 85 13.08 -33.15 16.29
N LYS A 86 12.07 -32.68 15.55
CA LYS A 86 12.15 -32.61 14.10
C LYS A 86 13.32 -31.67 13.86
N THR A 87 14.48 -32.26 13.57
CA THR A 87 15.56 -31.56 12.88
C THR A 87 14.88 -30.82 11.74
N ILE A 88 14.78 -29.49 11.85
CA ILE A 88 14.40 -28.66 10.72
C ILE A 88 15.48 -28.97 9.70
N GLN A 89 15.17 -29.83 8.73
CA GLN A 89 16.04 -29.99 7.57
C GLN A 89 16.09 -28.60 6.96
N GLN A 90 17.21 -27.90 7.17
CA GLN A 90 17.48 -26.67 6.44
C GLN A 90 17.52 -27.07 4.97
N THR A 91 16.41 -26.86 4.28
CA THR A 91 16.30 -27.03 2.84
C THR A 91 17.35 -26.13 2.21
N LYS A 92 18.33 -26.71 1.53
CA LYS A 92 19.32 -25.91 0.80
C LYS A 92 18.61 -25.25 -0.38
N PRO A 93 18.84 -23.95 -0.64
CA PRO A 93 18.25 -23.29 -1.81
C PRO A 93 18.77 -23.93 -3.09
N VAL A 94 17.88 -24.13 -4.06
CA VAL A 94 18.20 -24.69 -5.39
C VAL A 94 18.72 -23.63 -6.35
N SER A 95 18.51 -22.34 -6.05
CA SER A 95 18.97 -21.21 -6.86
C SER A 95 19.37 -20.01 -6.00
N GLU A 96 20.05 -19.05 -6.61
CA GLU A 96 20.38 -17.78 -5.97
C GLU A 96 19.11 -16.97 -5.64
N LEU A 97 18.10 -17.00 -6.51
CA LEU A 97 16.80 -16.37 -6.26
C LEU A 97 16.15 -16.96 -5.01
N GLU A 98 16.08 -18.30 -4.91
CA GLU A 98 15.49 -18.96 -3.75
C GLU A 98 16.28 -18.65 -2.47
N ARG A 99 17.61 -18.56 -2.54
CA ARG A 99 18.43 -18.13 -1.39
C ARG A 99 18.06 -16.73 -0.91
N VAL A 100 17.85 -15.78 -1.83
CA VAL A 100 17.42 -14.41 -1.47
C VAL A 100 16.01 -14.42 -0.89
N LEU A 101 15.08 -15.18 -1.49
CA LEU A 101 13.71 -15.34 -1.00
C LEU A 101 13.69 -15.92 0.43
N MET A 102 14.42 -17.01 0.68
CA MET A 102 14.54 -17.63 1.99
C MET A 102 15.02 -16.65 3.07
N ASN A 103 15.97 -15.78 2.74
CA ASN A 103 16.54 -14.83 3.70
C ASN A 103 15.62 -13.62 3.98
N ALA A 104 14.75 -13.27 3.03
CA ALA A 104 13.86 -12.13 3.13
C ALA A 104 12.42 -12.52 3.55
N ALA A 105 12.07 -13.80 3.56
CA ALA A 105 10.70 -14.24 3.83
C ALA A 105 10.21 -13.91 5.25
N MET A 106 8.92 -13.59 5.35
CA MET A 106 8.15 -13.53 6.59
C MET A 106 7.78 -14.94 7.05
N GLU A 107 7.20 -15.06 8.25
CA GLU A 107 6.81 -16.34 8.86
C GLU A 107 5.83 -17.16 8.00
N ASP A 108 5.03 -16.47 7.18
CA ASP A 108 4.03 -17.07 6.28
C ASP A 108 4.55 -17.25 4.83
N ASN A 109 5.87 -17.20 4.63
CA ASN A 109 6.56 -17.21 3.33
C ASN A 109 6.24 -16.01 2.42
N THR A 110 5.78 -14.89 2.99
CA THR A 110 5.60 -13.66 2.22
C THR A 110 6.89 -12.87 2.06
N VAL A 111 7.16 -12.37 0.85
CA VAL A 111 8.23 -11.41 0.55
C VAL A 111 7.65 -10.12 -0.05
N ILE A 112 8.36 -9.00 0.09
CA ILE A 112 8.02 -7.75 -0.61
C ILE A 112 9.00 -7.60 -1.77
N ILE A 113 8.53 -7.36 -2.98
CA ILE A 113 9.37 -7.30 -4.18
C ILE A 113 9.20 -5.94 -4.85
N THR A 114 10.32 -5.33 -5.20
CA THR A 114 10.35 -4.19 -6.12
C THR A 114 11.32 -4.47 -7.27
N ALA A 115 11.07 -3.88 -8.44
CA ALA A 115 11.92 -4.06 -9.62
C ALA A 115 12.60 -2.73 -10.00
N LEU A 116 13.91 -2.78 -10.25
CA LEU A 116 14.75 -1.62 -10.49
C LEU A 116 15.57 -1.81 -11.76
N ASN A 117 15.74 -0.73 -12.50
CA ASN A 117 16.82 -0.57 -13.45
C ASN A 117 17.57 0.72 -13.13
N TYR A 118 18.66 1.00 -13.84
CA TYR A 118 19.59 2.08 -13.50
C TYR A 118 18.90 3.44 -13.36
N ALA A 119 17.82 3.68 -14.12
CA ALA A 119 17.08 4.94 -14.09
C ALA A 119 16.46 5.28 -12.72
N TRP A 120 16.20 4.28 -11.88
CA TRP A 120 15.56 4.44 -10.57
C TRP A 120 16.56 4.52 -9.41
N THR A 121 17.85 4.31 -9.70
CA THR A 121 18.88 4.02 -8.69
C THR A 121 19.93 5.12 -8.56
N ALA A 122 19.71 6.29 -9.17
CA ALA A 122 20.59 7.43 -8.95
C ALA A 122 20.66 7.77 -7.43
N PRO A 123 21.83 8.16 -6.90
CA PRO A 123 21.93 8.56 -5.50
C PRO A 123 20.98 9.72 -5.15
N ASN A 124 20.38 9.66 -3.96
CA ASN A 124 19.34 10.56 -3.46
C ASN A 124 18.14 10.69 -4.42
N SER A 125 17.74 9.57 -5.03
CA SER A 125 16.62 9.50 -5.99
C SER A 125 15.55 8.51 -5.54
N THR A 126 14.70 8.07 -6.47
CA THR A 126 13.48 7.30 -6.20
C THR A 126 13.70 6.08 -5.32
N PHE A 127 14.73 5.27 -5.58
CA PHE A 127 14.98 4.09 -4.75
C PHE A 127 15.38 4.45 -3.31
N ASP A 128 16.11 5.54 -3.10
CA ASP A 128 16.47 5.98 -1.75
C ASP A 128 15.23 6.50 -1.00
N LEU A 129 14.35 7.25 -1.68
CA LEU A 129 13.06 7.69 -1.13
C LEU A 129 12.12 6.52 -0.82
N PHE A 130 12.12 5.49 -1.68
CA PHE A 130 11.39 4.25 -1.43
C PHE A 130 11.85 3.60 -0.12
N LEU A 131 13.16 3.39 0.05
CA LEU A 131 13.72 2.81 1.28
C LEU A 131 13.47 3.71 2.51
N GLU A 132 13.61 5.03 2.38
CA GLU A 132 13.32 6.00 3.44
C GLU A 132 11.85 5.97 3.88
N SER A 133 10.93 5.74 2.95
CA SER A 133 9.51 5.64 3.26
C SER A 133 9.22 4.48 4.22
N PHE A 134 9.88 3.31 4.04
CA PHE A 134 9.80 2.21 5.01
C PHE A 134 10.43 2.57 6.37
N GLN A 135 11.48 3.39 6.39
CA GLN A 135 12.12 3.76 7.65
C GLN A 135 11.26 4.70 8.49
N THR A 136 10.51 5.59 7.82
CA THR A 136 9.75 6.68 8.42
C THR A 136 8.25 6.37 8.58
N GLY A 137 7.70 5.46 7.77
CA GLY A 137 6.29 5.09 7.79
C GLY A 137 5.87 4.34 9.05
N LEU A 138 4.64 4.57 9.51
CA LEU A 138 4.11 4.00 10.75
C LEU A 138 3.98 2.47 10.64
N GLY A 139 4.80 1.75 11.41
CA GLY A 139 4.81 0.29 11.43
C GLY A 139 5.50 -0.36 10.22
N THR A 140 6.13 0.41 9.33
CA THR A 140 6.74 -0.11 8.08
C THR A 140 8.21 -0.50 8.24
N LYS A 141 8.93 0.06 9.22
CA LYS A 141 10.37 -0.20 9.42
C LYS A 141 10.73 -1.68 9.56
N LYS A 142 9.87 -2.45 10.23
CA LYS A 142 10.04 -3.91 10.39
C LYS A 142 9.97 -4.68 9.06
N LEU A 143 9.33 -4.10 8.04
CA LEU A 143 9.12 -4.72 6.73
C LEU A 143 10.34 -4.56 5.82
N LEU A 144 11.25 -3.62 6.10
CA LEU A 144 12.40 -3.35 5.24
C LEU A 144 13.30 -4.57 5.05
N LYS A 145 13.49 -5.40 6.08
CA LYS A 145 14.24 -6.67 5.99
C LYS A 145 13.55 -7.74 5.12
N HIS A 146 12.31 -7.49 4.70
CA HIS A 146 11.52 -8.38 3.84
C HIS A 146 11.39 -7.87 2.40
N VAL A 147 11.97 -6.70 2.12
CA VAL A 147 12.02 -6.12 0.78
C VAL A 147 13.15 -6.77 -0.01
N ILE A 148 12.86 -7.21 -1.23
CA ILE A 148 13.81 -7.70 -2.21
C ILE A 148 13.80 -6.72 -3.39
N ALA A 149 14.97 -6.16 -3.70
CA ALA A 149 15.16 -5.31 -4.86
C ALA A 149 15.70 -6.16 -6.03
N VAL A 150 14.81 -6.45 -6.97
CA VAL A 150 15.11 -7.17 -8.21
C VAL A 150 15.69 -6.19 -9.22
N CYS A 151 16.95 -6.36 -9.56
CA CYS A 151 17.70 -5.48 -10.44
C CYS A 151 17.71 -6.06 -11.86
N LEU A 152 17.35 -5.24 -12.83
CA LEU A 152 17.23 -5.58 -14.25
C LEU A 152 18.53 -5.33 -15.03
N ASP A 153 19.49 -4.63 -14.41
CA ASP A 153 20.81 -4.37 -14.93
C ASP A 153 21.86 -4.30 -13.80
N SER A 154 23.13 -4.44 -14.19
CA SER A 154 24.28 -4.47 -13.28
C SER A 154 24.44 -3.18 -12.46
N LYS A 155 24.17 -2.00 -13.04
CA LYS A 155 24.33 -0.73 -12.34
C LYS A 155 23.30 -0.55 -11.23
N ALA A 156 22.05 -0.97 -11.50
CA ALA A 156 21.01 -1.01 -10.48
C ALA A 156 21.38 -1.97 -9.34
N TYR A 157 21.96 -3.12 -9.69
CA TYR A 157 22.42 -4.11 -8.71
C TYR A 157 23.57 -3.59 -7.84
N ASP A 158 24.59 -2.99 -8.44
CA ASP A 158 25.71 -2.39 -7.72
C ASP A 158 25.24 -1.29 -6.76
N ARG A 159 24.30 -0.44 -7.19
CA ARG A 159 23.69 0.55 -6.30
C ARG A 159 22.93 -0.14 -5.17
N CYS A 160 22.10 -1.13 -5.48
CA CYS A 160 21.29 -1.82 -4.49
C CYS A 160 22.16 -2.38 -3.36
N LEU A 161 23.26 -3.04 -3.69
CA LEU A 161 24.20 -3.61 -2.71
C LEU A 161 24.81 -2.59 -1.76
N GLN A 162 24.86 -1.30 -2.14
CA GLN A 162 25.38 -0.23 -1.28
C GLN A 162 24.36 0.24 -0.23
N VAL A 163 23.07 0.07 -0.48
CA VAL A 163 22.00 0.67 0.36
C VAL A 163 21.00 -0.33 0.93
N HIS A 164 21.00 -1.57 0.44
CA HIS A 164 20.03 -2.59 0.82
C HIS A 164 20.65 -3.98 0.89
N SER A 165 20.10 -4.84 1.76
CA SER A 165 20.67 -6.17 2.04
C SER A 165 20.19 -7.27 1.11
N HIS A 166 19.01 -7.12 0.49
CA HIS A 166 18.39 -8.17 -0.32
C HIS A 166 18.23 -7.68 -1.75
N CYS A 167 19.30 -7.86 -2.52
CA CYS A 167 19.37 -7.50 -3.93
C CYS A 167 19.49 -8.77 -4.76
N TYR A 168 18.79 -8.82 -5.88
CA TYR A 168 18.87 -9.93 -6.83
C TYR A 168 19.03 -9.39 -8.24
N LEU A 169 20.12 -9.73 -8.92
CA LEU A 169 20.28 -9.42 -10.35
C LEU A 169 19.58 -10.52 -11.16
N ILE A 170 18.62 -10.13 -11.98
CA ILE A 170 17.94 -11.09 -12.85
C ILE A 170 18.93 -11.61 -13.90
N ASN A 171 18.96 -12.92 -14.10
CA ASN A 171 19.86 -13.52 -15.07
C ASN A 171 19.37 -13.20 -16.50
N ALA A 172 20.05 -12.25 -17.15
CA ALA A 172 19.67 -11.72 -18.43
C ALA A 172 20.95 -11.47 -19.25
N THR A 173 21.15 -12.26 -20.31
CA THR A 173 22.20 -12.09 -21.32
C THR A 173 22.15 -10.71 -21.99
N ASP A 174 21.03 -10.02 -21.84
CA ASP A 174 20.67 -8.71 -22.37
C ASP A 174 20.42 -7.66 -21.26
N SER A 175 20.87 -7.90 -20.03
CA SER A 175 20.72 -6.97 -18.89
C SER A 175 21.22 -5.55 -19.19
N ASP A 176 22.32 -5.41 -19.94
CA ASP A 176 22.85 -4.10 -20.32
C ASP A 176 21.91 -3.33 -21.29
N GLU A 177 21.14 -4.04 -22.13
CA GLU A 177 20.13 -3.41 -23.00
C GLU A 177 18.95 -2.87 -22.20
N LEU A 178 18.72 -3.40 -21.00
CA LEU A 178 17.62 -3.05 -20.10
C LEU A 178 17.96 -1.86 -19.19
N SER A 179 19.24 -1.47 -19.13
CA SER A 179 19.72 -0.33 -18.36
C SER A 179 19.18 1.02 -18.88
N GLY A 180 19.06 1.98 -17.95
CA GLY A 180 18.70 3.37 -18.22
C GLY A 180 17.22 3.63 -18.47
N LYS A 181 16.86 4.89 -18.72
CA LYS A 181 15.45 5.30 -18.89
C LYS A 181 14.83 4.61 -20.10
N LYS A 182 13.71 3.93 -19.90
CA LYS A 182 12.86 3.42 -20.98
C LYS A 182 11.61 4.28 -21.10
N LEU A 183 11.29 4.71 -22.31
CA LEU A 183 10.04 5.42 -22.56
C LEU A 183 8.87 4.45 -22.42
N PHE A 184 7.76 4.92 -21.87
CA PHE A 184 6.54 4.15 -21.73
C PHE A 184 6.14 3.51 -23.08
N MET A 185 5.78 2.23 -23.05
CA MET A 185 5.42 1.41 -24.23
C MET A 185 6.52 1.20 -25.28
N SER A 186 7.76 1.65 -25.04
CA SER A 186 8.89 1.29 -25.90
C SER A 186 9.18 -0.23 -25.84
N PRO A 187 9.82 -0.81 -26.86
CA PRO A 187 10.21 -2.23 -26.82
C PRO A 187 11.04 -2.59 -25.58
N GLY A 188 11.96 -1.71 -25.17
CA GLY A 188 12.74 -1.88 -23.94
C GLY A 188 11.88 -1.87 -22.68
N TYR A 189 10.86 -1.01 -22.60
CA TYR A 189 9.91 -1.00 -21.49
C TYR A 189 9.11 -2.31 -21.43
N LEU A 190 8.55 -2.77 -22.55
CA LEU A 190 7.78 -4.02 -22.58
C LEU A 190 8.62 -5.22 -22.17
N LYS A 191 9.87 -5.26 -22.63
CA LYS A 191 10.84 -6.30 -22.26
C LYS A 191 11.12 -6.31 -20.75
N LEU A 192 11.25 -5.15 -20.11
CA LEU A 192 11.38 -5.03 -18.64
C LEU A 192 10.15 -5.58 -17.91
N ILE A 193 8.96 -5.19 -18.35
CA ILE A 193 7.69 -5.59 -17.75
C ILE A 193 7.50 -7.11 -17.80
N TRP A 194 7.70 -7.73 -18.97
CA TRP A 194 7.54 -9.18 -19.11
C TRP A 194 8.62 -9.97 -18.38
N ARG A 195 9.84 -9.43 -18.29
CA ARG A 195 10.91 -10.05 -17.48
C ARG A 195 10.58 -10.04 -15.98
N ARG A 196 9.99 -8.95 -15.48
CA ARG A 196 9.43 -8.90 -14.11
C ARG A 196 8.36 -9.96 -13.93
N MET A 197 7.44 -10.11 -14.88
CA MET A 197 6.36 -11.10 -14.80
C MET A 197 6.90 -12.53 -14.73
N ASP A 198 7.92 -12.87 -15.50
CA ASP A 198 8.58 -14.18 -15.43
C ASP A 198 9.22 -14.45 -14.06
N LEU A 199 9.84 -13.44 -13.45
CA LEU A 199 10.39 -13.59 -12.09
C LEU A 199 9.27 -13.80 -11.06
N LEU A 200 8.16 -13.04 -11.12
CA LEU A 200 7.04 -13.23 -10.19
C LEU A 200 6.40 -14.61 -10.34
N LYS A 201 6.33 -15.15 -11.57
CA LYS A 201 5.93 -16.54 -11.84
C LYS A 201 6.89 -17.54 -11.17
N GLU A 202 8.20 -17.32 -11.25
CA GLU A 202 9.21 -18.17 -10.60
C GLU A 202 9.09 -18.12 -9.06
N VAL A 203 8.87 -16.94 -8.47
CA VAL A 203 8.63 -16.78 -7.03
C VAL A 203 7.46 -17.63 -6.54
N LEU A 204 6.34 -17.62 -7.28
CA LEU A 204 5.19 -18.48 -6.95
C LEU A 204 5.51 -19.96 -7.11
N SER A 205 6.37 -20.33 -8.07
CA SER A 205 6.78 -21.71 -8.28
C SER A 205 7.57 -22.27 -7.09
N PHE A 206 8.36 -21.43 -6.41
CA PHE A 206 9.04 -21.75 -5.16
C PHE A 206 8.13 -21.73 -3.92
N GLY A 207 6.86 -21.33 -4.06
CA GLY A 207 5.88 -21.36 -2.97
C GLY A 207 5.88 -20.12 -2.06
N TYR A 208 6.48 -19.01 -2.49
CA TYR A 208 6.48 -17.76 -1.74
C TYR A 208 5.28 -16.88 -2.14
N ASN A 209 4.54 -16.37 -1.14
CA ASN A 209 3.62 -15.26 -1.40
C ASN A 209 4.46 -14.02 -1.69
N PHE A 210 3.91 -13.07 -2.43
CA PHE A 210 4.60 -11.80 -2.61
C PHE A 210 3.66 -10.61 -2.59
N LEU A 211 4.18 -9.49 -2.10
CA LEU A 211 3.66 -8.15 -2.34
C LEU A 211 4.61 -7.43 -3.29
N PHE A 212 4.19 -7.27 -4.54
CA PHE A 212 4.91 -6.46 -5.51
C PHE A 212 4.56 -4.98 -5.32
N THR A 213 5.56 -4.11 -5.32
CA THR A 213 5.44 -2.66 -5.26
C THR A 213 6.40 -2.02 -6.26
N ASP A 214 5.90 -1.10 -7.09
CA ASP A 214 6.78 -0.24 -7.89
C ASP A 214 7.61 0.66 -6.97
N ALA A 215 8.80 1.03 -7.44
CA ALA A 215 9.76 1.80 -6.66
C ALA A 215 9.31 3.27 -6.43
N ASP A 216 8.32 3.75 -7.17
CA ASP A 216 7.71 5.07 -7.03
C ASP A 216 6.50 5.11 -6.06
N ILE A 217 6.25 4.02 -5.33
CA ILE A 217 5.22 3.94 -4.29
C ILE A 217 5.85 4.14 -2.90
N LEU A 218 5.34 5.13 -2.15
CA LEU A 218 5.79 5.42 -0.78
C LEU A 218 4.98 4.66 0.27
N TRP A 219 5.68 4.09 1.25
CA TRP A 219 5.12 3.24 2.30
C TRP A 219 4.90 4.01 3.59
N LEU A 220 3.73 4.64 3.73
CA LEU A 220 3.44 5.47 4.91
C LEU A 220 2.88 4.69 6.12
N ARG A 221 2.34 3.48 5.88
CA ARG A 221 1.78 2.58 6.90
C ARG A 221 1.92 1.12 6.49
N ASP A 222 1.96 0.22 7.47
CA ASP A 222 1.91 -1.23 7.25
C ASP A 222 0.60 -1.63 6.51
N PRO A 223 0.67 -2.17 5.28
CA PRO A 223 -0.53 -2.54 4.53
C PRO A 223 -1.07 -3.93 4.88
N PHE A 224 -0.27 -4.80 5.54
CA PHE A 224 -0.65 -6.19 5.78
C PHE A 224 -1.97 -6.37 6.54
N PRO A 225 -2.31 -5.52 7.54
CA PRO A 225 -3.61 -5.59 8.21
C PRO A 225 -4.83 -5.33 7.31
N ARG A 226 -4.62 -4.85 6.07
CA ARG A 226 -5.70 -4.54 5.11
C ARG A 226 -5.90 -5.64 4.07
N PHE A 227 -4.99 -6.62 3.97
CA PHE A 227 -5.16 -7.73 3.04
C PHE A 227 -6.09 -8.79 3.59
N PHE A 228 -6.78 -9.46 2.66
CA PHE A 228 -7.75 -10.51 2.94
C PHE A 228 -7.07 -11.89 2.80
N PRO A 229 -6.88 -12.65 3.88
CA PRO A 229 -6.11 -13.90 3.85
C PRO A 229 -6.77 -15.02 3.02
N GLU A 230 -8.07 -14.94 2.77
CA GLU A 230 -8.85 -15.87 1.95
C GLU A 230 -8.78 -15.58 0.43
N ILE A 231 -8.20 -14.44 0.04
CA ILE A 231 -8.12 -14.02 -1.35
C ILE A 231 -6.77 -14.42 -1.97
N ASP A 232 -6.83 -15.05 -3.15
CA ASP A 232 -5.65 -15.52 -3.88
C ASP A 232 -4.83 -14.35 -4.43
N PHE A 233 -5.50 -13.32 -4.96
CA PHE A 233 -4.89 -12.24 -5.73
C PHE A 233 -5.56 -10.90 -5.42
N GLN A 234 -4.78 -9.92 -4.96
CA GLN A 234 -5.27 -8.58 -4.56
C GLN A 234 -4.44 -7.53 -5.29
N ILE A 235 -5.07 -6.64 -6.05
CA ILE A 235 -4.37 -5.72 -6.96
C ILE A 235 -4.99 -4.34 -6.93
N SER A 236 -4.16 -3.30 -7.04
CA SER A 236 -4.64 -1.92 -7.18
C SER A 236 -5.36 -1.67 -8.51
N CYS A 237 -6.05 -0.53 -8.61
CA CYS A 237 -6.80 -0.13 -9.79
C CYS A 237 -6.42 1.26 -10.29
N ASP A 238 -6.32 1.42 -11.60
CA ASP A 238 -6.32 2.75 -12.25
C ASP A 238 -7.74 3.34 -12.25
N LEU A 239 -8.75 2.49 -12.45
CA LEU A 239 -10.16 2.88 -12.42
C LEU A 239 -10.94 1.90 -11.55
N TYR A 240 -11.28 2.38 -10.34
CA TYR A 240 -12.08 1.63 -9.37
C TYR A 240 -13.57 2.00 -9.48
N ASN A 241 -14.42 1.01 -9.64
CA ASN A 241 -15.87 1.17 -9.84
C ASN A 241 -16.69 1.10 -8.53
N GLY A 242 -16.03 1.00 -7.37
CA GLY A 242 -16.69 0.88 -6.06
C GLY A 242 -16.97 -0.54 -5.61
N LYS A 243 -16.77 -1.56 -6.46
CA LYS A 243 -17.04 -2.97 -6.14
C LYS A 243 -15.72 -3.77 -6.13
N PRO A 244 -15.24 -4.22 -4.96
CA PRO A 244 -13.90 -4.80 -4.84
C PRO A 244 -13.75 -6.19 -5.44
N SER A 245 -14.85 -6.89 -5.74
CA SER A 245 -14.81 -8.22 -6.37
C SER A 245 -15.22 -8.18 -7.86
N ASP A 246 -15.51 -6.99 -8.39
CA ASP A 246 -15.91 -6.84 -9.78
C ASP A 246 -14.68 -6.86 -10.68
N LYS A 247 -14.58 -7.89 -11.53
CA LYS A 247 -13.48 -8.01 -12.49
C LYS A 247 -13.49 -6.92 -13.56
N ASN A 248 -14.52 -6.08 -13.65
CA ASN A 248 -14.55 -4.95 -14.59
C ASN A 248 -13.69 -3.75 -14.14
N ASN A 249 -13.14 -3.75 -12.92
CA ASN A 249 -12.16 -2.74 -12.49
C ASN A 249 -10.92 -2.74 -13.39
N HIS A 250 -10.42 -1.57 -13.80
CA HIS A 250 -9.19 -1.48 -14.58
C HIS A 250 -7.99 -1.53 -13.64
N ILE A 251 -7.17 -2.58 -13.78
CA ILE A 251 -6.11 -2.84 -12.80
C ILE A 251 -4.90 -1.93 -12.99
N ASN A 252 -4.18 -1.70 -11.89
CA ASN A 252 -2.84 -1.15 -11.82
C ASN A 252 -1.92 -2.21 -11.19
N SER A 253 -0.87 -2.63 -11.91
CA SER A 253 0.04 -3.70 -11.47
C SER A 253 1.10 -3.22 -10.49
N GLY A 254 1.20 -1.92 -10.22
CA GLY A 254 2.23 -1.33 -9.39
C GLY A 254 2.13 -1.69 -7.91
N PHE A 255 0.95 -2.13 -7.43
CA PHE A 255 0.79 -2.65 -6.07
C PHE A 255 -0.08 -3.90 -6.06
N THR A 256 0.53 -5.07 -5.88
CA THR A 256 -0.14 -6.38 -6.04
C THR A 256 0.29 -7.37 -4.96
N TYR A 257 -0.65 -7.90 -4.18
CA TYR A 257 -0.43 -8.97 -3.22
C TYR A 257 -1.00 -10.30 -3.72
N VAL A 258 -0.15 -11.34 -3.77
CA VAL A 258 -0.50 -12.65 -4.33
C VAL A 258 -0.06 -13.77 -3.38
N LYS A 259 -0.99 -14.69 -3.10
CA LYS A 259 -0.68 -15.91 -2.33
C LYS A 259 -0.15 -17.01 -3.25
N ALA A 260 0.88 -17.71 -2.83
CA ALA A 260 1.36 -18.88 -3.55
C ALA A 260 0.39 -20.06 -3.38
N ASN A 261 -0.25 -20.47 -4.47
CA ASN A 261 -1.04 -21.69 -4.54
C ASN A 261 -1.18 -22.17 -6.00
N ASN A 262 -1.84 -23.31 -6.23
CA ASN A 262 -2.00 -23.85 -7.57
C ASN A 262 -2.71 -22.88 -8.53
N LYS A 263 -3.74 -22.16 -8.06
CA LYS A 263 -4.51 -21.24 -8.90
C LYS A 263 -3.67 -20.05 -9.34
N THR A 264 -2.94 -19.43 -8.43
CA THR A 264 -2.08 -18.27 -8.78
C THR A 264 -0.91 -18.65 -9.67
N ARG A 265 -0.29 -19.83 -9.47
CA ARG A 265 0.76 -20.34 -10.37
C ARG A 265 0.25 -20.53 -11.80
N ILE A 266 -0.87 -21.25 -11.95
CA ILE A 266 -1.50 -21.49 -13.26
C ILE A 266 -1.92 -20.16 -13.91
N PHE A 267 -2.46 -19.24 -13.12
CA PHE A 267 -2.86 -17.92 -13.63
C PHE A 267 -1.67 -17.09 -14.12
N TYR A 268 -0.56 -17.03 -13.37
CA TYR A 268 0.65 -16.31 -13.81
C TYR A 268 1.28 -16.92 -15.06
N GLU A 269 1.31 -18.25 -15.15
CA GLU A 269 1.76 -18.94 -16.36
C GLU A 269 0.89 -18.58 -17.56
N TYR A 270 -0.42 -18.65 -17.41
CA TYR A 270 -1.38 -18.28 -18.45
C TYR A 270 -1.28 -16.78 -18.83
N TRP A 271 -1.07 -15.90 -17.87
CA TRP A 271 -0.90 -14.46 -18.11
C TRP A 271 0.40 -14.17 -18.89
N CYS A 272 1.52 -14.77 -18.50
CA CYS A 272 2.79 -14.62 -19.21
C CYS A 272 2.69 -15.17 -20.64
N ASN A 273 2.13 -16.37 -20.82
CA ASN A 273 1.96 -16.99 -22.14
C ASN A 273 0.98 -16.21 -23.03
N SER A 274 0.01 -15.52 -22.43
CA SER A 274 -0.92 -14.67 -23.18
C SER A 274 -0.24 -13.48 -23.85
N SER A 275 0.94 -13.05 -23.40
CA SER A 275 1.69 -11.95 -24.04
C SER A 275 1.92 -12.18 -25.54
N GLU A 276 2.05 -13.43 -25.99
CA GLU A 276 2.19 -13.80 -27.40
C GLU A 276 0.95 -13.47 -28.24
N ARG A 277 -0.25 -13.56 -27.63
CA ARG A 277 -1.53 -13.19 -28.26
C ARG A 277 -1.76 -11.68 -28.31
N PHE A 278 -1.01 -10.93 -27.50
CA PHE A 278 -1.17 -9.48 -27.32
C PHE A 278 0.16 -8.75 -27.56
N PRO A 279 0.70 -8.80 -28.80
CA PRO A 279 1.96 -8.15 -29.10
C PRO A 279 1.88 -6.64 -28.84
N ASN A 280 2.99 -6.07 -28.35
CA ASN A 280 3.10 -4.65 -27.99
C ASN A 280 2.20 -4.19 -26.83
N ARG A 281 1.67 -5.11 -26.03
CA ARG A 281 0.90 -4.81 -24.81
C ARG A 281 1.74 -5.09 -23.57
N HIS A 282 1.54 -4.27 -22.54
CA HIS A 282 2.14 -4.51 -21.23
C HIS A 282 1.24 -5.42 -20.38
N ASP A 283 1.73 -5.82 -19.22
CA ASP A 283 1.08 -6.75 -18.32
C ASP A 283 -0.34 -6.33 -17.94
N GLN A 284 -0.59 -5.06 -17.59
CA GLN A 284 -1.95 -4.61 -17.22
C GLN A 284 -2.96 -4.74 -18.35
N ASP A 285 -2.58 -4.32 -19.56
CA ASP A 285 -3.40 -4.45 -20.77
C ASP A 285 -3.79 -5.93 -20.99
N VAL A 286 -2.81 -6.83 -20.86
CA VAL A 286 -3.05 -8.26 -21.01
C VAL A 286 -3.94 -8.79 -19.88
N PHE A 287 -3.69 -8.42 -18.63
CA PHE A 287 -4.52 -8.83 -17.49
C PHE A 287 -5.99 -8.43 -17.71
N ASN A 288 -6.21 -7.17 -18.09
CA ASN A 288 -7.54 -6.65 -18.35
C ASN A 288 -8.25 -7.39 -19.49
N SER A 289 -7.49 -7.86 -20.48
CA SER A 289 -8.00 -8.65 -21.59
C SER A 289 -8.37 -10.09 -21.20
N ILE A 290 -7.60 -10.71 -20.29
CA ILE A 290 -7.72 -12.14 -20.00
C ILE A 290 -8.54 -12.49 -18.75
N LYS A 291 -8.70 -11.58 -17.78
CA LYS A 291 -9.29 -11.88 -16.45
C LYS A 291 -10.73 -12.41 -16.47
N ASN A 292 -11.44 -12.19 -17.58
CA ASN A 292 -12.81 -12.64 -17.83
C ASN A 292 -12.89 -13.78 -18.86
N GLU A 293 -11.76 -14.28 -19.38
CA GLU A 293 -11.78 -15.43 -20.30
C GLU A 293 -12.25 -16.70 -19.58
N PRO A 294 -12.95 -17.63 -20.28
CA PRO A 294 -13.49 -18.86 -19.68
C PRO A 294 -12.48 -19.63 -18.83
N PHE A 295 -11.23 -19.74 -19.30
CA PHE A 295 -10.15 -20.39 -18.56
C PHE A 295 -9.94 -19.80 -17.16
N VAL A 296 -9.94 -18.48 -17.02
CA VAL A 296 -9.74 -17.80 -15.72
C VAL A 296 -10.96 -17.94 -14.82
N LEU A 297 -12.16 -18.02 -15.39
CA LEU A 297 -13.39 -18.28 -14.65
C LEU A 297 -13.42 -19.71 -14.11
N GLU A 298 -13.07 -20.69 -14.94
CA GLU A 298 -12.98 -22.11 -14.58
C GLU A 298 -11.89 -22.40 -13.55
N LEU A 299 -10.77 -21.67 -13.62
CA LEU A 299 -9.68 -21.77 -12.64
C LEU A 299 -10.14 -21.42 -11.21
N GLY A 300 -11.21 -20.64 -11.05
CA GLY A 300 -11.78 -20.32 -9.74
C GLY A 300 -10.86 -19.49 -8.84
N ILE A 301 -9.96 -18.70 -9.44
CA ILE A 301 -9.08 -17.77 -8.73
C ILE A 301 -9.91 -16.61 -8.11
N THR A 302 -9.71 -16.35 -6.82
CA THR A 302 -10.37 -15.23 -6.14
C THR A 302 -9.54 -13.96 -6.32
N MET A 303 -10.16 -12.92 -6.87
CA MET A 303 -9.53 -11.63 -7.13
C MET A 303 -10.22 -10.54 -6.33
N ARG A 304 -9.42 -9.61 -5.80
CA ARG A 304 -9.90 -8.38 -5.18
C ARG A 304 -9.17 -7.16 -5.75
N PHE A 305 -9.92 -6.09 -5.97
CA PHE A 305 -9.57 -4.84 -6.64
C PHE A 305 -9.74 -3.64 -5.72
#